data_AF-A0A7L2SLU5-F1
#
_entry.id   AF-A0A7L2SLU5-F1
#
_cell.length_a   1.000
_cell.length_b   1.000
_cell.length_c   1.000
_cell.angle_alpha   90.00
_cell.angle_beta   90.00
_cell.angle_gamma   90.00
#
_symmetry.space_group_name_H-M   'P 1'
#
loop_
_entity.id
_entity.type
_entity.pdbx_description
1 polymer ?
#
loop_
_entity_poly.entity_id
_entity_poly.type
_entity_poly.pdbx_seq_one_letter_code
_entity_poly.pdbx_strand_id
1 'polypeptide(L)'
;SSPYCFGSREANAQNKLCALASAEPKDVRPKQKYLTSSPNLYFFTSEKKPESAVVQHPVPKMFPSSERGKMAVSKIVDYLRHTTSRGSEDSGLEELCNVLDPEHKDISMDLETYHAVMGEWIEDRKRKWEDGATEESSASTEDLEFQVPRNISEAKKTHVRMNVTSGSLEAFGGDVSKGDMETSDLITCVADLQYNNQKLQEESNKLKVTLEAMDETNNKLLADNEHLRHQLKSIQNSVLKAKSLEEELEEARNNLNLSEEKREQVLWQNKQLEKENQSLNIKVTSLQEEIIRNNMDTDGLQKKILELSKNAAQLQV
;
A
#
# COMPACT_ATOMS: atom_id res chain seq x y z
N SER A 1 -80.60 -12.04 -19.67
CA SER A 1 -79.71 -12.14 -20.84
C SER A 1 -79.03 -13.49 -20.82
N SER A 2 -79.32 -14.31 -21.83
CA SER A 2 -78.83 -15.68 -22.00
C SER A 2 -77.36 -15.71 -22.47
N PRO A 3 -76.67 -16.86 -22.34
CA PRO A 3 -75.23 -17.03 -22.54
C PRO A 3 -74.88 -17.43 -23.98
N TYR A 4 -73.62 -17.24 -24.38
CA TYR A 4 -73.05 -17.89 -25.57
C TYR A 4 -71.75 -18.59 -25.22
N CYS A 5 -71.78 -19.91 -25.34
CA CYS A 5 -70.64 -20.80 -25.49
C CYS A 5 -70.09 -20.69 -26.92
N PHE A 6 -68.78 -20.88 -27.08
CA PHE A 6 -68.22 -21.56 -28.25
C PHE A 6 -67.15 -22.54 -27.79
N GLY A 7 -67.29 -23.78 -28.22
CA GLY A 7 -66.46 -24.92 -27.83
C GLY A 7 -65.32 -25.25 -28.80
N SER A 8 -64.40 -26.05 -28.25
CA SER A 8 -63.68 -27.22 -28.78
C SER A 8 -63.20 -27.25 -30.24
N ARG A 9 -61.90 -27.55 -30.43
CA ARG A 9 -61.49 -28.70 -31.26
C ARG A 9 -60.04 -29.17 -31.03
N GLU A 10 -59.90 -30.43 -30.62
CA GLU A 10 -58.69 -31.26 -30.71
C GLU A 10 -58.48 -31.82 -32.13
N ALA A 11 -57.22 -32.02 -32.52
CA ALA A 11 -56.72 -33.06 -33.43
C ALA A 11 -55.19 -33.06 -33.27
N ASN A 12 -54.52 -34.01 -32.61
CA ASN A 12 -54.28 -35.42 -32.96
C ASN A 12 -53.85 -35.64 -34.41
N ALA A 13 -52.54 -35.84 -34.62
CA ALA A 13 -52.03 -36.76 -35.63
C ALA A 13 -50.64 -37.29 -35.22
N GLN A 14 -50.64 -38.60 -34.96
CA GLN A 14 -49.56 -39.52 -34.63
C GLN A 14 -48.58 -39.76 -35.80
N ASN A 15 -47.33 -40.10 -35.45
CA ASN A 15 -46.42 -41.07 -36.09
C ASN A 15 -45.83 -40.81 -37.50
N LYS A 16 -44.48 -40.80 -37.60
CA LYS A 16 -43.68 -41.97 -38.04
C LYS A 16 -42.14 -41.73 -38.02
N LEU A 17 -41.47 -42.49 -37.15
CA LEU A 17 -40.23 -43.28 -37.31
C LEU A 17 -39.03 -42.79 -38.15
N CYS A 18 -37.89 -42.65 -37.44
CA CYS A 18 -36.55 -43.22 -37.66
C CYS A 18 -35.90 -43.27 -39.06
N ALA A 19 -34.72 -42.64 -39.18
CA ALA A 19 -33.53 -43.25 -39.78
C ALA A 19 -32.23 -42.61 -39.24
N LEU A 20 -31.31 -43.47 -38.77
CA LEU A 20 -29.94 -43.19 -38.37
C LEU A 20 -29.06 -42.83 -39.58
N ALA A 21 -28.12 -41.89 -39.41
CA ALA A 21 -26.79 -41.98 -40.03
C ALA A 21 -25.78 -41.08 -39.28
N SER A 22 -24.74 -41.73 -38.77
CA SER A 22 -23.54 -41.14 -38.18
C SER A 22 -22.73 -40.33 -39.20
N ALA A 23 -22.25 -39.14 -38.80
CA ALA A 23 -21.03 -38.55 -39.34
C ALA A 23 -20.50 -37.48 -38.36
N GLU A 24 -19.24 -37.65 -37.93
CA GLU A 24 -18.47 -36.70 -37.12
C GLU A 24 -18.41 -35.29 -37.74
N PRO A 25 -18.37 -34.21 -36.94
CA PRO A 25 -17.78 -32.95 -37.37
C PRO A 25 -16.38 -32.78 -36.79
N LYS A 26 -15.39 -32.81 -37.68
CA LYS A 26 -13.99 -32.47 -37.39
C LYS A 26 -13.85 -30.98 -37.03
N ASP A 27 -13.15 -30.77 -35.93
CA ASP A 27 -12.60 -29.51 -35.42
C ASP A 27 -11.63 -28.86 -36.42
N VAL A 28 -11.93 -27.65 -36.91
CA VAL A 28 -10.93 -26.70 -37.42
C VAL A 28 -11.44 -25.27 -37.25
N ARG A 29 -10.86 -24.53 -36.30
CA ARG A 29 -10.95 -23.06 -36.20
C ARG A 29 -9.98 -22.37 -37.17
N PRO A 30 -10.39 -21.32 -37.91
CA PRO A 30 -9.45 -20.36 -38.49
C PRO A 30 -9.32 -19.13 -37.57
N LYS A 31 -8.11 -18.89 -37.03
CA LYS A 31 -7.76 -17.64 -36.34
C LYS A 31 -7.43 -16.55 -37.38
N GLN A 32 -8.25 -15.51 -37.47
CA GLN A 32 -7.87 -14.25 -38.10
C GLN A 32 -6.90 -13.50 -37.17
N LYS A 33 -5.69 -13.22 -37.66
CA LYS A 33 -4.71 -12.35 -37.02
C LYS A 33 -4.79 -10.98 -37.66
N TYR A 34 -5.16 -9.95 -36.89
CA TYR A 34 -4.97 -8.56 -37.29
C TYR A 34 -3.50 -8.19 -37.07
N LEU A 35 -2.84 -7.80 -38.16
CA LEU A 35 -1.58 -7.06 -38.16
C LEU A 35 -1.92 -5.57 -38.06
N THR A 36 -1.46 -4.89 -37.01
CA THR A 36 -1.25 -3.44 -37.06
C THR A 36 0.19 -3.14 -36.67
N SER A 37 0.90 -2.66 -37.67
CA SER A 37 2.23 -2.07 -37.67
C SER A 37 2.35 -0.90 -36.69
N SER A 38 3.42 -0.85 -35.88
CA SER A 38 4.48 0.16 -36.05
C SER A 38 5.68 -0.04 -35.10
N PRO A 39 6.89 0.40 -35.52
CA PRO A 39 8.17 0.03 -34.91
C PRO A 39 8.78 1.15 -34.07
N ASN A 40 9.45 0.82 -32.98
CA ASN A 40 10.68 1.47 -32.51
C ASN A 40 11.12 0.86 -31.18
N LEU A 41 12.14 0.01 -31.23
CA LEU A 41 12.92 -0.33 -30.04
C LEU A 41 14.38 -0.49 -30.49
N TYR A 42 15.14 0.58 -30.29
CA TYR A 42 16.58 0.59 -30.49
C TYR A 42 17.22 -0.40 -29.51
N PHE A 43 17.93 -1.38 -30.06
CA PHE A 43 18.92 -2.16 -29.35
C PHE A 43 20.10 -1.24 -28.98
N PHE A 44 20.35 -1.05 -27.69
CA PHE A 44 21.67 -0.68 -27.19
C PHE A 44 22.34 -1.93 -26.61
N THR A 45 23.38 -2.38 -27.29
CA THR A 45 24.36 -3.35 -26.80
C THR A 45 25.11 -2.74 -25.62
N SER A 46 24.99 -3.31 -24.42
CA SER A 46 25.80 -2.93 -23.27
C SER A 46 27.22 -3.48 -23.41
N GLU A 47 28.18 -2.57 -23.55
CA GLU A 47 29.59 -2.82 -23.27
C GLU A 47 29.79 -3.17 -21.78
N LYS A 48 30.68 -4.13 -21.52
CA LYS A 48 31.15 -4.50 -20.18
C LYS A 48 32.34 -3.64 -19.76
N LYS A 49 32.27 -2.94 -18.62
CA LYS A 49 33.35 -2.73 -17.62
C LYS A 49 32.92 -1.83 -16.46
N PRO A 50 33.67 -1.76 -15.34
CA PRO A 50 34.04 -2.80 -14.36
C PRO A 50 33.34 -2.58 -13.00
N GLU A 51 33.49 -3.55 -12.10
CA GLU A 51 33.07 -3.53 -10.69
C GLU A 51 33.30 -2.17 -10.00
N SER A 52 32.21 -1.59 -9.50
CA SER A 52 32.23 -0.64 -8.39
C SER A 52 31.64 -1.37 -7.18
N ALA A 53 32.44 -1.47 -6.12
CA ALA A 53 32.07 -2.14 -4.88
C ALA A 53 30.85 -1.45 -4.26
N VAL A 54 29.67 -2.03 -4.49
CA VAL A 54 28.48 -1.73 -3.71
C VAL A 54 28.72 -2.25 -2.31
N VAL A 55 28.90 -1.34 -1.36
CA VAL A 55 28.69 -1.63 0.07
C VAL A 55 27.23 -2.03 0.20
N GLN A 56 27.00 -3.35 0.26
CA GLN A 56 25.69 -3.89 0.60
C GLN A 56 25.38 -3.48 2.04
N HIS A 57 24.41 -2.58 2.22
CA HIS A 57 23.69 -2.53 3.49
C HIS A 57 22.91 -3.84 3.61
N PRO A 58 23.15 -4.66 4.64
CA PRO A 58 22.41 -5.91 4.79
C PRO A 58 20.95 -5.56 5.08
N VAL A 59 20.05 -6.04 4.22
CA VAL A 59 18.62 -6.13 4.52
C VAL A 59 18.49 -6.85 5.87
N PRO A 60 17.79 -6.28 6.88
CA PRO A 60 17.63 -6.96 8.15
C PRO A 60 16.94 -8.29 7.89
N LYS A 61 17.67 -9.39 8.15
CA LYS A 61 17.08 -10.71 8.21
C LYS A 61 16.01 -10.64 9.30
N MET A 62 14.75 -10.76 8.91
CA MET A 62 13.66 -10.96 9.85
C MET A 62 14.03 -12.16 10.71
N PHE A 63 14.35 -11.92 11.98
CA PHE A 63 14.83 -12.97 12.85
C PHE A 63 13.75 -14.05 12.96
N PRO A 64 14.15 -15.34 13.00
CA PRO A 64 13.20 -16.40 13.27
C PRO A 64 12.55 -16.09 14.61
N SER A 65 11.22 -16.02 14.61
CA SER A 65 10.40 -15.95 15.82
C SER A 65 10.91 -17.02 16.78
N SER A 66 11.66 -16.60 17.81
CA SER A 66 12.06 -17.50 18.88
C SER A 66 10.78 -18.08 19.46
N GLU A 67 10.73 -19.40 19.61
CA GLU A 67 9.59 -20.12 20.16
C GLU A 67 9.21 -19.53 21.53
N ARG A 68 7.98 -19.00 21.63
CA ARG A 68 7.46 -18.03 22.62
C ARG A 68 7.86 -16.60 22.26
N GLY A 69 6.88 -15.76 21.90
CA GLY A 69 7.04 -14.34 21.54
C GLY A 69 7.61 -13.45 22.64
N LYS A 70 8.82 -13.75 23.11
CA LYS A 70 9.64 -13.02 24.06
C LYS A 70 11.01 -12.78 23.45
N MET A 71 11.50 -11.55 23.51
CA MET A 71 12.78 -11.12 22.95
C MET A 71 13.63 -10.46 24.03
N ALA A 72 14.92 -10.81 24.06
CA ALA A 72 15.88 -10.22 25.01
C ALA A 72 16.12 -8.74 24.68
N VAL A 73 16.26 -7.90 25.72
CA VAL A 73 16.44 -6.45 25.59
C VAL A 73 17.70 -6.11 24.79
N SER A 74 18.79 -6.85 24.97
CA SER A 74 20.04 -6.70 24.19
C SER A 74 19.78 -6.76 22.68
N LYS A 75 18.98 -7.73 22.23
CA LYS A 75 18.66 -7.91 20.80
C LYS A 75 17.76 -6.81 20.25
N ILE A 76 16.85 -6.31 21.06
CA ILE A 76 15.97 -5.17 20.70
C ILE A 76 16.83 -3.93 20.51
N VAL A 77 17.70 -3.62 21.48
CA VAL A 77 18.59 -2.46 21.45
C VAL A 77 19.58 -2.54 20.28
N ASP A 78 20.17 -3.71 20.03
CA ASP A 78 21.07 -3.93 18.89
C ASP A 78 20.36 -3.73 17.55
N TYR A 79 19.13 -4.23 17.41
CA TYR A 79 18.33 -4.02 16.21
C TYR A 79 18.03 -2.53 15.98
N LEU A 80 17.65 -1.81 17.05
CA LEU A 80 17.41 -0.37 16.99
C LEU A 80 18.69 0.39 16.63
N ARG A 81 19.84 0.00 17.17
CA ARG A 81 21.15 0.57 16.83
C ARG A 81 21.44 0.48 15.33
N HIS A 82 21.21 -0.69 14.75
CA HIS A 82 21.44 -0.94 13.32
C HIS A 82 20.44 -0.26 12.40
N THR A 83 19.17 -0.17 12.79
CA THR A 83 18.11 0.41 11.95
C THR A 83 18.04 1.93 12.03
N THR A 84 18.41 2.51 13.17
CA THR A 84 18.40 3.97 13.36
C THR A 84 19.74 4.63 13.07
N SER A 85 20.76 3.85 12.68
CA SER A 85 22.14 4.32 12.44
C SER A 85 22.73 5.11 13.61
N ARG A 86 22.32 4.77 14.85
CA ARG A 86 22.80 5.44 16.07
C ARG A 86 24.04 4.72 16.60
N GLY A 87 25.09 5.47 16.93
CA GLY A 87 26.37 4.93 17.39
C GLY A 87 26.36 4.48 18.86
N SER A 88 27.47 3.94 19.34
CA SER A 88 27.67 3.59 20.76
C SER A 88 27.71 4.80 21.70
N GLU A 89 27.88 6.01 21.15
CA GLU A 89 27.92 7.28 21.89
C GLU A 89 26.52 7.92 22.05
N ASP A 90 25.47 7.26 21.56
CA ASP A 90 24.11 7.77 21.62
C ASP A 90 23.48 7.58 23.01
N SER A 91 23.39 8.66 23.78
CA SER A 91 22.78 8.69 25.11
C SER A 91 21.30 8.26 25.10
N GLY A 92 20.60 8.46 23.98
CA GLY A 92 19.18 8.12 23.90
C GLY A 92 18.90 6.62 23.89
N LEU A 93 19.75 5.83 23.23
CA LEU A 93 19.58 4.38 23.19
C LEU A 93 20.01 3.71 24.52
N GLU A 94 20.96 4.30 25.23
CA GLU A 94 21.36 3.87 26.58
C GLU A 94 20.26 4.14 27.61
N GLU A 95 19.63 5.33 27.55
CA GLU A 95 18.45 5.64 28.38
C GLU A 95 17.29 4.67 28.12
N LEU A 96 17.06 4.29 26.85
CA LEU A 96 16.05 3.30 26.51
C LEU A 96 16.41 1.91 27.08
N CYS A 97 17.69 1.51 27.04
CA CYS A 97 18.16 0.28 27.67
C CYS A 97 17.86 0.26 29.18
N ASN A 98 18.11 1.36 29.88
CA ASN A 98 17.82 1.51 31.31
C ASN A 98 16.33 1.43 31.64
N VAL A 99 15.47 1.90 30.74
CA VAL A 99 14.01 1.84 30.91
C VAL A 99 13.48 0.43 30.64
N LEU A 100 14.05 -0.28 29.67
CA LEU A 100 13.66 -1.65 29.32
C LEU A 100 14.21 -2.70 30.29
N ASP A 101 15.40 -2.49 30.85
CA ASP A 101 16.06 -3.40 31.78
C ASP A 101 16.87 -2.63 32.83
N PRO A 102 16.19 -2.12 33.89
CA PRO A 102 16.85 -1.34 34.95
C PRO A 102 17.92 -2.10 35.73
N GLU A 103 17.90 -3.43 35.69
CA GLU A 103 18.85 -4.29 36.39
C GLU A 103 19.95 -4.84 35.48
N HIS A 104 19.93 -4.52 34.18
CA HIS A 104 20.83 -5.02 33.13
C HIS A 104 21.01 -6.55 33.15
N LYS A 105 19.91 -7.29 33.38
CA LYS A 105 19.89 -8.76 33.44
C LYS A 105 19.54 -9.43 32.11
N ASP A 106 19.40 -8.65 31.04
CA ASP A 106 18.95 -9.02 29.71
C ASP A 106 17.63 -9.79 29.73
N ILE A 107 16.63 -9.15 30.35
CA ILE A 107 15.32 -9.76 30.55
C ILE A 107 14.64 -10.01 29.18
N SER A 108 14.07 -11.20 29.00
CA SER A 108 13.24 -11.50 27.83
C SER A 108 11.84 -10.91 28.01
N MET A 109 11.46 -10.01 27.12
CA MET A 109 10.21 -9.27 27.20
C MET A 109 9.26 -9.65 26.05
N ASP A 110 7.96 -9.78 26.34
CA ASP A 110 6.97 -10.03 25.30
C ASP A 110 6.62 -8.77 24.50
N LEU A 111 5.93 -8.96 23.38
CA LEU A 111 5.58 -7.89 22.45
C LEU A 111 4.69 -6.83 23.10
N GLU A 112 3.75 -7.23 23.96
CA GLU A 112 2.83 -6.31 24.62
C GLU A 112 3.56 -5.40 25.60
N THR A 113 4.43 -5.98 26.43
CA THR A 113 5.26 -5.25 27.38
C THR A 113 6.23 -4.32 26.64
N TYR A 114 6.79 -4.77 25.51
CA TYR A 114 7.61 -3.90 24.66
C TYR A 114 6.83 -2.68 24.15
N HIS A 115 5.61 -2.88 23.63
CA HIS A 115 4.78 -1.77 23.16
C HIS A 115 4.40 -0.80 24.29
N ALA A 116 4.08 -1.32 25.47
CA ALA A 116 3.75 -0.50 26.63
C ALA A 116 4.94 0.39 27.05
N VAL A 117 6.12 -0.22 27.24
CA VAL A 117 7.33 0.50 27.69
C VAL A 117 7.83 1.48 26.63
N MET A 118 7.83 1.08 25.35
CA MET A 118 8.21 1.99 24.25
C MET A 118 7.22 3.15 24.11
N GLY A 119 5.92 2.90 24.27
CA GLY A 119 4.90 3.93 24.25
C GLY A 119 5.12 4.97 25.34
N GLU A 120 5.30 4.52 26.58
CA GLU A 120 5.59 5.39 27.73
C GLU A 120 6.89 6.19 27.53
N TRP A 121 7.94 5.55 27.02
CA TRP A 121 9.23 6.21 26.76
C TRP A 121 9.13 7.29 25.66
N ILE A 122 8.40 7.02 24.58
CA ILE A 122 8.15 8.00 23.51
C ILE A 122 7.36 9.18 24.06
N GLU A 123 6.35 8.93 24.88
CA GLU A 123 5.58 9.99 25.53
C GLU A 123 6.42 10.80 26.52
N ASP A 124 7.29 10.16 27.32
CA ASP A 124 8.21 10.86 28.23
C ASP A 124 9.18 11.78 27.46
N ARG A 125 9.71 11.28 26.34
CA ARG A 125 10.55 12.07 25.44
C ARG A 125 9.80 13.26 24.85
N LYS A 126 8.55 13.06 24.45
CA LYS A 126 7.70 14.14 23.93
C LYS A 126 7.41 15.19 25.00
N ARG A 127 7.06 14.77 26.23
CA ARG A 127 6.86 15.68 27.37
C ARG A 127 8.11 16.48 27.71
N LYS A 128 9.29 15.85 27.76
CA LYS A 128 10.57 16.56 27.99
C LYS A 128 10.88 17.61 26.92
N TRP A 129 10.52 17.35 25.67
CA TRP A 129 10.69 18.31 24.58
C TRP A 129 9.71 19.50 24.70
N GLU A 130 8.48 19.24 25.17
CA GLU A 130 7.46 20.27 25.39
C GLU A 130 7.74 21.12 26.65
N ASP A 131 8.23 20.51 27.74
CA ASP A 131 8.55 21.20 28.99
C ASP A 131 9.80 22.11 28.85
N GLY A 132 10.80 21.67 28.06
CA GLY A 132 11.94 22.51 27.68
C GLY A 132 11.61 23.68 26.75
N ALA A 133 10.44 23.66 26.11
CA ALA A 133 9.93 24.76 25.28
C ALA A 133 9.02 25.72 26.06
N THR A 134 8.62 25.37 27.30
CA THR A 134 7.62 26.12 28.08
C THR A 134 8.25 27.13 29.06
N GLU A 135 9.56 27.07 29.33
CA GLU A 135 10.28 28.09 30.11
C GLU A 135 10.55 29.40 29.32
N GLU A 136 10.30 29.43 28.01
CA GLU A 136 10.23 30.66 27.21
C GLU A 136 9.01 30.61 26.30
N SER A 137 7.83 30.92 26.84
CA SER A 137 6.72 31.61 26.15
C SER A 137 5.37 31.08 26.64
N SER A 138 4.91 31.68 27.72
CA SER A 138 3.49 31.76 28.02
C SER A 138 2.76 32.59 26.95
N ALA A 139 2.20 31.94 25.94
CA ALA A 139 1.11 32.52 25.14
C ALA A 139 0.35 31.44 24.35
N SER A 140 -0.81 31.08 24.90
CA SER A 140 -2.09 30.81 24.20
C SER A 140 -2.07 30.14 22.82
N THR A 141 -2.60 28.92 22.86
CA THR A 141 -3.44 28.22 21.88
C THR A 141 -4.21 29.12 20.90
N GLU A 142 -3.94 29.01 19.60
CA GLU A 142 -4.94 28.67 18.57
C GLU A 142 -4.33 28.60 17.15
N ASP A 143 -4.57 27.47 16.50
CA ASP A 143 -4.81 27.25 15.06
C ASP A 143 -4.01 28.06 14.03
N LEU A 144 -3.10 27.39 13.30
CA LEU A 144 -2.94 27.54 11.84
C LEU A 144 -1.88 26.60 11.26
N GLU A 145 -2.27 25.96 10.16
CA GLU A 145 -1.48 25.11 9.27
C GLU A 145 -0.18 25.77 8.77
N PHE A 146 0.81 24.90 8.54
CA PHE A 146 1.94 25.07 7.61
C PHE A 146 2.78 26.36 7.75
N GLN A 147 3.86 26.28 8.54
CA GLN A 147 5.02 27.16 8.32
C GLN A 147 6.33 26.37 8.30
N VAL A 148 6.87 26.23 7.09
CA VAL A 148 8.28 25.97 6.82
C VAL A 148 9.05 27.24 7.20
N PRO A 149 10.09 27.19 8.07
CA PRO A 149 10.90 28.37 8.38
C PRO A 149 11.67 28.81 7.13
N ARG A 150 11.16 29.83 6.43
CA ARG A 150 11.85 30.54 5.35
C ARG A 150 12.70 31.65 5.97
N ASN A 151 13.96 31.35 6.26
CA ASN A 151 14.93 32.35 6.64
C ASN A 151 15.32 33.19 5.41
N ILE A 152 14.65 34.33 5.21
CA ILE A 152 15.20 35.46 4.45
C ILE A 152 15.52 36.53 5.48
N SER A 153 16.80 36.61 5.86
CA SER A 153 17.31 37.74 6.64
C SER A 153 17.55 38.92 5.70
N GLU A 154 16.51 39.70 5.48
CA GLU A 154 16.60 41.01 4.84
C GLU A 154 17.23 41.98 5.86
N ALA A 155 18.53 42.25 5.71
CA ALA A 155 19.28 43.15 6.58
C ALA A 155 18.81 44.61 6.37
N LYS A 156 17.76 44.99 7.11
CA LYS A 156 17.41 46.39 7.37
C LYS A 156 18.57 47.02 8.14
N LYS A 157 19.43 47.78 7.46
CA LYS A 157 20.39 48.69 8.09
C LYS A 157 19.62 49.77 8.85
N THR A 158 19.34 49.51 10.12
CA THR A 158 18.94 50.52 11.08
C THR A 158 20.11 51.49 11.27
N HIS A 159 19.89 52.73 10.87
CA HIS A 159 20.82 53.84 11.11
C HIS A 159 20.84 54.11 12.62
N VAL A 160 21.78 53.49 13.34
CA VAL A 160 22.12 53.87 14.71
C VAL A 160 22.83 55.21 14.62
N ARG A 161 22.07 56.28 14.88
CA ARG A 161 22.57 57.63 15.12
C ARG A 161 23.49 57.56 16.34
N MET A 162 24.79 57.58 16.10
CA MET A 162 25.80 57.62 17.16
C MET A 162 25.93 59.07 17.62
N ASN A 163 25.45 59.36 18.83
CA ASN A 163 25.61 60.65 19.48
C ASN A 163 27.08 60.79 19.91
N VAL A 164 27.90 61.44 19.09
CA VAL A 164 29.28 61.78 19.43
C VAL A 164 29.24 62.92 20.44
N THR A 165 29.30 62.59 21.73
CA THR A 165 29.58 63.58 22.77
C THR A 165 31.08 63.87 22.69
N SER A 166 31.43 65.08 22.25
CA SER A 166 32.80 65.58 22.24
C SER A 166 33.38 65.59 23.65
N GLY A 167 34.10 64.53 23.99
CA GLY A 167 34.97 64.47 25.16
C GLY A 167 36.28 65.19 24.83
N SER A 168 36.46 66.36 25.42
CA SER A 168 37.72 67.08 25.49
C SER A 168 38.83 66.17 26.05
N LEU A 169 39.92 66.01 25.31
CA LEU A 169 41.20 65.53 25.82
C LEU A 169 42.33 66.25 25.08
N GLU A 170 42.57 67.49 25.49
CA GLU A 170 43.87 68.15 25.34
C GLU A 170 44.84 67.45 26.30
N ALA A 171 45.56 66.43 25.83
CA ALA A 171 46.70 65.90 26.54
C ALA A 171 47.69 65.24 25.57
N PHE A 172 48.91 65.79 25.58
CA PHE A 172 50.11 65.36 24.86
C PHE A 172 50.17 65.76 23.37
N GLY A 173 50.44 67.06 23.16
CA GLY A 173 51.39 67.46 22.14
C GLY A 173 52.76 66.86 22.45
N GLY A 174 53.00 65.65 21.93
CA GLY A 174 54.31 65.03 21.81
C GLY A 174 54.73 65.16 20.35
N ASP A 175 55.89 65.76 20.13
CA ASP A 175 56.44 66.13 18.83
C ASP A 175 56.17 65.10 17.74
N VAL A 176 55.55 65.56 16.66
CA VAL A 176 55.58 64.84 15.38
C VAL A 176 57.06 64.65 15.09
N SER A 177 57.54 63.41 15.16
CA SER A 177 58.88 63.06 14.72
C SER A 177 58.98 63.51 13.26
N LYS A 178 59.57 64.68 13.09
CA LYS A 178 59.96 65.29 11.82
C LYS A 178 61.19 64.54 11.30
N GLY A 179 61.11 63.21 11.26
CA GLY A 179 61.91 62.43 10.35
C GLY A 179 61.28 62.65 8.99
N ASP A 180 62.02 63.26 8.08
CA ASP A 180 61.65 63.32 6.67
C ASP A 180 61.28 61.90 6.23
N MET A 181 59.97 61.59 6.16
CA MET A 181 59.51 60.55 5.27
C MET A 181 59.86 61.10 3.89
N GLU A 182 60.95 60.62 3.31
CA GLU A 182 61.36 61.04 1.99
C GLU A 182 60.18 60.82 1.04
N THR A 183 59.94 61.74 0.11
CA THR A 183 58.83 61.62 -0.86
C THR A 183 58.79 60.22 -1.51
N SER A 184 59.96 59.58 -1.64
CA SER A 184 60.17 58.19 -2.06
C SER A 184 59.44 57.13 -1.22
N ASP A 185 59.45 57.24 0.12
CA ASP A 185 58.79 56.28 1.03
C ASP A 185 57.26 56.40 0.96
N LEU A 186 56.75 57.64 0.84
CA LEU A 186 55.32 57.88 0.62
C LEU A 186 54.87 57.33 -0.74
N ILE A 187 55.65 57.54 -1.80
CA ILE A 187 55.38 56.98 -3.13
C ILE A 187 55.32 55.45 -3.06
N THR A 188 56.24 54.82 -2.34
CA THR A 188 56.27 53.35 -2.17
C THR A 188 55.05 52.86 -1.41
N CYS A 189 54.69 53.51 -0.30
CA CYS A 189 53.50 53.17 0.47
C CYS A 189 52.20 53.32 -0.36
N VAL A 190 52.09 54.39 -1.15
CA VAL A 190 50.96 54.59 -2.06
C VAL A 190 50.90 53.49 -3.13
N ALA A 191 52.04 53.08 -3.71
CA ALA A 191 52.09 52.01 -4.68
C ALA A 191 51.65 50.65 -4.10
N ASP A 192 52.09 50.31 -2.89
CA ASP A 192 51.68 49.08 -2.20
C ASP A 192 50.19 49.08 -1.87
N LEU A 193 49.64 50.21 -1.41
CA LEU A 193 48.21 50.34 -1.16
C LEU A 193 47.39 50.22 -2.45
N GLN A 194 47.85 50.81 -3.55
CA GLN A 194 47.21 50.68 -4.86
C GLN A 194 47.21 49.22 -5.34
N TYR A 195 48.35 48.53 -5.21
CA TYR A 195 48.47 47.11 -5.54
C TYR A 195 47.54 46.24 -4.66
N ASN A 196 47.53 46.47 -3.35
CA ASN A 196 46.66 45.74 -2.43
C ASN A 196 45.18 45.99 -2.72
N ASN A 197 44.80 47.21 -3.08
CA ASN A 197 43.42 47.55 -3.46
C ASN A 197 43.01 46.82 -4.75
N GLN A 198 43.88 46.81 -5.77
CA GLN A 198 43.64 46.06 -7.00
C GLN A 198 43.46 44.56 -6.73
N LYS A 199 44.35 43.97 -5.92
CA LYS A 199 44.27 42.56 -5.54
C LYS A 199 42.98 42.23 -4.77
N LEU A 200 42.55 43.10 -3.86
CA LEU A 200 41.27 42.95 -3.16
C LEU A 200 40.08 43.04 -4.13
N GLN A 201 40.14 43.92 -5.12
CA GLN A 201 39.11 44.03 -6.15
C GLN A 201 39.03 42.76 -7.03
N GLU A 202 40.17 42.19 -7.39
CA GLU A 202 40.25 40.93 -8.14
C GLU A 202 39.65 39.75 -7.35
N GLU A 203 40.02 39.61 -6.07
CA GLU A 203 39.43 38.57 -5.20
C GLU A 203 37.93 38.82 -4.96
N SER A 204 37.48 40.07 -4.81
CA SER A 204 36.06 40.41 -4.70
C SER A 204 35.28 40.00 -5.96
N ASN A 205 35.85 40.21 -7.16
CA ASN A 205 35.23 39.80 -8.41
C ASN A 205 35.17 38.27 -8.53
N LYS A 206 36.24 37.59 -8.11
CA LYS A 206 36.30 36.12 -8.09
C LYS A 206 35.25 35.53 -7.15
N LEU A 207 35.12 36.07 -5.94
CA LEU A 207 34.10 35.66 -4.98
C LEU A 207 32.69 35.88 -5.55
N LYS A 208 32.45 37.00 -6.23
CA LYS A 208 31.17 37.29 -6.88
C LYS A 208 30.82 36.23 -7.93
N VAL A 209 31.75 35.87 -8.81
CA VAL A 209 31.53 34.82 -9.82
C VAL A 209 31.26 33.46 -9.16
N THR A 210 31.99 33.11 -8.11
CA THR A 210 31.75 31.86 -7.38
C THR A 210 30.40 31.84 -6.66
N LEU A 211 29.96 32.99 -6.14
CA LEU A 211 28.65 33.15 -5.52
C LEU A 211 27.53 32.98 -6.56
N GLU A 212 27.64 33.64 -7.72
CA GLU A 212 26.67 33.50 -8.82
C GLU A 212 26.57 32.04 -9.32
N ALA A 213 27.71 31.35 -9.45
CA ALA A 213 27.72 29.93 -9.81
C ALA A 213 27.06 29.05 -8.74
N MET A 214 27.32 29.35 -7.45
CA MET A 214 26.68 28.65 -6.34
C MET A 214 25.17 28.89 -6.32
N ASP A 215 24.72 30.13 -6.51
CA ASP A 215 23.30 30.49 -6.53
C ASP A 215 22.56 29.78 -7.67
N GLU A 216 23.16 29.68 -8.87
CA GLU A 216 22.60 28.91 -9.98
C GLU A 216 22.46 27.43 -9.64
N THR A 217 23.49 26.82 -9.03
CA THR A 217 23.40 25.41 -8.61
C THR A 217 22.33 25.20 -7.53
N ASN A 218 22.18 26.15 -6.60
CA ASN A 218 21.18 26.09 -5.55
C ASN A 218 19.76 26.19 -6.12
N ASN A 219 19.53 27.10 -7.08
CA ASN A 219 18.25 27.22 -7.78
C ASN A 219 17.88 25.93 -8.51
N LYS A 220 18.86 25.29 -9.18
CA LYS A 220 18.65 24.00 -9.82
C LYS A 220 18.27 22.90 -8.81
N LEU A 221 18.98 22.82 -7.69
CA LEU A 221 18.67 21.84 -6.63
C LEU A 221 17.29 22.07 -6.02
N LEU A 222 16.86 23.33 -5.84
CA LEU A 222 15.51 23.65 -5.38
C LEU A 222 14.44 23.15 -6.36
N ALA A 223 14.64 23.36 -7.67
CA ALA A 223 13.73 22.86 -8.70
C ALA A 223 13.66 21.33 -8.72
N ASP A 224 14.80 20.65 -8.63
CA ASP A 224 14.85 19.18 -8.53
C ASP A 224 14.14 18.67 -7.27
N ASN A 225 14.29 19.37 -6.14
CA ASN A 225 13.62 19.03 -4.89
C ASN A 225 12.09 19.15 -5.00
N GLU A 226 11.60 20.21 -5.64
CA GLU A 226 10.17 20.39 -5.91
C GLU A 226 9.63 19.29 -6.85
N HIS A 227 10.38 18.97 -7.91
CA HIS A 227 10.02 17.89 -8.82
C HIS A 227 9.92 16.54 -8.11
N LEU A 228 10.90 16.21 -7.26
CA LEU A 228 10.88 14.97 -6.47
C LEU A 228 9.70 14.93 -5.49
N ARG A 229 9.35 16.06 -4.86
CA ARG A 229 8.15 16.16 -4.00
C ARG A 229 6.87 15.89 -4.78
N HIS A 230 6.73 16.43 -5.98
CA HIS A 230 5.59 16.15 -6.86
C HIS A 230 5.53 14.68 -7.28
N GLN A 231 6.67 14.08 -7.63
CA GLN A 231 6.75 12.65 -7.94
C GLN A 231 6.33 11.79 -6.74
N LEU A 232 6.84 12.08 -5.54
CA LEU A 232 6.48 11.36 -4.32
C LEU A 232 4.97 11.43 -4.06
N LYS A 233 4.36 12.61 -4.19
CA LYS A 233 2.92 12.80 -4.03
C LYS A 233 2.12 12.00 -5.07
N SER A 234 2.57 11.99 -6.32
CA SER A 234 1.96 11.19 -7.39
C SER A 234 2.03 9.68 -7.11
N ILE A 235 3.20 9.20 -6.69
CA ILE A 235 3.41 7.80 -6.29
C ILE A 235 2.52 7.44 -5.11
N GLN A 236 2.47 8.30 -4.07
CA GLN A 236 1.60 8.08 -2.90
C GLN A 236 0.13 7.96 -3.30
N ASN A 237 -0.37 8.84 -4.18
CA ASN A 237 -1.74 8.76 -4.70
C ASN A 237 -1.98 7.46 -5.48
N SER A 238 -1.02 7.05 -6.31
CA SER A 238 -1.09 5.79 -7.07
C SER A 238 -1.14 4.57 -6.14
N VAL A 239 -0.33 4.58 -5.08
CA VAL A 239 -0.31 3.52 -4.05
C VAL A 239 -1.65 3.43 -3.32
N LEU A 240 -2.24 4.56 -2.92
CA LEU A 240 -3.57 4.57 -2.29
C LEU A 240 -4.64 3.98 -3.22
N LYS A 241 -4.60 4.33 -4.50
CA LYS A 241 -5.50 3.76 -5.50
C LYS A 241 -5.29 2.25 -5.68
N ALA A 242 -4.05 1.78 -5.69
CA ALA A 242 -3.74 0.36 -5.77
C ALA A 242 -4.27 -0.43 -4.56
N LYS A 243 -4.16 0.13 -3.35
CA LYS A 243 -4.72 -0.48 -2.13
C LYS A 243 -6.25 -0.60 -2.19
N SER A 244 -6.95 0.45 -2.62
CA SER A 244 -8.41 0.41 -2.82
C SER A 244 -8.81 -0.69 -3.81
N LEU A 245 -8.08 -0.83 -4.92
CA LEU A 245 -8.35 -1.89 -5.91
C LEU A 245 -8.04 -3.30 -5.36
N GLU A 246 -7.04 -3.43 -4.51
CA GLU A 246 -6.73 -4.69 -3.82
C GLU A 246 -7.86 -5.11 -2.87
N GLU A 247 -8.43 -4.16 -2.12
CA GLU A 247 -9.61 -4.38 -1.28
C GLU A 247 -10.84 -4.81 -2.11
N GLU A 248 -11.12 -4.13 -3.22
CA GLU A 248 -12.22 -4.50 -4.13
C GLU A 248 -12.02 -5.91 -4.73
N LEU A 249 -10.79 -6.28 -5.08
CA LEU A 249 -10.48 -7.62 -5.60
C LEU A 249 -10.67 -8.71 -4.54
N GLU A 250 -10.32 -8.44 -3.29
CA GLU A 250 -10.50 -9.38 -2.20
C GLU A 250 -11.99 -9.55 -1.85
N GLU A 251 -12.76 -8.47 -1.87
CA GLU A 251 -14.23 -8.54 -1.74
C GLU A 251 -14.86 -9.38 -2.87
N ALA A 252 -14.45 -9.16 -4.12
CA ALA A 252 -14.93 -9.92 -5.27
C ALA A 252 -14.59 -11.41 -5.16
N ARG A 253 -13.39 -11.76 -4.68
CA ARG A 253 -13.00 -13.15 -4.41
C ARG A 253 -13.88 -13.79 -3.33
N ASN A 254 -14.12 -13.09 -2.23
CA ASN A 254 -14.98 -13.58 -1.16
C ASN A 254 -16.41 -13.83 -1.64
N ASN A 255 -16.95 -12.93 -2.46
CA ASN A 255 -18.27 -13.08 -3.07
C ASN A 255 -18.34 -14.28 -4.04
N LEU A 256 -17.29 -14.49 -4.85
CA LEU A 256 -17.20 -15.65 -5.73
C LEU A 256 -17.20 -16.96 -4.93
N ASN A 257 -16.36 -17.06 -3.90
CA ASN A 257 -16.27 -18.24 -3.04
C ASN A 257 -17.63 -18.56 -2.39
N LEU A 258 -18.32 -17.55 -1.84
CA LEU A 258 -19.65 -17.71 -1.26
C LEU A 258 -20.69 -18.18 -2.29
N SER A 259 -20.62 -17.64 -3.52
CA SER A 259 -21.50 -18.05 -4.61
C SER A 259 -21.23 -19.48 -5.05
N GLU A 260 -19.97 -19.89 -5.12
CA GLU A 260 -19.56 -21.26 -5.43
C GLU A 260 -20.02 -22.26 -4.35
N GLU A 261 -19.90 -21.92 -3.07
CA GLU A 261 -20.40 -22.74 -1.96
C GLU A 261 -21.93 -22.92 -2.06
N LYS A 262 -22.67 -21.83 -2.31
CA LYS A 262 -24.13 -21.90 -2.55
C LYS A 262 -24.48 -22.77 -3.76
N ARG A 263 -23.71 -22.65 -4.85
CA ARG A 263 -23.88 -23.49 -6.05
C ARG A 263 -23.70 -24.97 -5.71
N GLU A 264 -22.68 -25.30 -4.92
CA GLU A 264 -22.42 -26.69 -4.49
C GLU A 264 -23.50 -27.23 -3.57
N GLN A 265 -23.99 -26.42 -2.64
CA GLN A 265 -25.12 -26.76 -1.79
C GLN A 265 -26.37 -27.10 -2.62
N VAL A 266 -26.71 -26.25 -3.60
CA VAL A 266 -27.85 -26.49 -4.50
C VAL A 266 -27.65 -27.75 -5.34
N LEU A 267 -26.43 -27.99 -5.85
CA LEU A 267 -26.13 -29.21 -6.60
C LEU A 267 -26.30 -30.48 -5.73
N TRP A 268 -25.86 -30.43 -4.48
CA TRP A 268 -26.05 -31.53 -3.55
C TRP A 268 -27.54 -31.78 -3.28
N GLN A 269 -28.32 -30.73 -3.02
CA GLN A 269 -29.76 -30.82 -2.81
C GLN A 269 -30.47 -31.41 -4.04
N ASN A 270 -30.10 -30.96 -5.25
CA ASN A 270 -30.69 -31.46 -6.49
C ASN A 270 -30.39 -32.96 -6.68
N LYS A 271 -29.15 -33.39 -6.44
CA LYS A 271 -28.77 -34.82 -6.49
C LYS A 271 -29.55 -35.66 -5.48
N GLN A 272 -29.85 -35.11 -4.31
CA GLN A 272 -30.65 -35.80 -3.30
C GLN A 272 -32.12 -35.93 -3.75
N LEU A 273 -32.71 -34.85 -4.24
CA LEU A 273 -34.07 -34.86 -4.78
C LEU A 273 -34.21 -35.80 -5.98
N GLU A 274 -33.18 -35.90 -6.83
CA GLU A 274 -33.16 -36.83 -7.97
C GLU A 274 -33.24 -38.30 -7.50
N LYS A 275 -32.52 -38.67 -6.44
CA LYS A 275 -32.61 -40.02 -5.85
C LYS A 275 -33.97 -40.30 -5.25
N GLU A 276 -34.55 -39.32 -4.55
CA GLU A 276 -35.89 -39.45 -3.97
C GLU A 276 -36.95 -39.61 -5.07
N ASN A 277 -36.83 -38.84 -6.15
CA ASN A 277 -37.72 -38.95 -7.31
C ASN A 277 -37.60 -40.33 -7.99
N GLN A 278 -36.38 -40.84 -8.18
CA GLN A 278 -36.16 -42.21 -8.68
C GLN A 278 -36.79 -43.27 -7.77
N SER A 279 -36.64 -43.14 -6.45
CA SER A 279 -37.23 -44.05 -5.46
C SER A 279 -38.77 -44.03 -5.51
N LEU A 280 -39.37 -42.84 -5.57
CA LEU A 280 -40.81 -42.69 -5.72
C LEU A 280 -41.31 -43.28 -7.02
N ASN A 281 -40.58 -43.09 -8.12
CA ASN A 281 -40.93 -43.66 -9.41
C ASN A 281 -40.95 -45.21 -9.37
N ILE A 282 -39.96 -45.84 -8.74
CA ILE A 282 -39.92 -47.30 -8.54
C ILE A 282 -41.13 -47.77 -7.71
N LYS A 283 -41.51 -47.00 -6.67
CA LYS A 283 -42.69 -47.33 -5.84
C LYS A 283 -43.99 -47.22 -6.63
N VAL A 284 -44.12 -46.20 -7.47
CA VAL A 284 -45.28 -46.02 -8.37
C VAL A 284 -45.38 -47.20 -9.33
N THR A 285 -44.29 -47.61 -9.97
CA THR A 285 -44.31 -48.76 -10.90
C THR A 285 -44.66 -50.06 -10.18
N SER A 286 -44.14 -50.29 -8.97
CA SER A 286 -44.47 -51.47 -8.17
C SER A 286 -45.95 -51.53 -7.78
N LEU A 287 -46.54 -50.40 -7.37
CA LEU A 287 -47.97 -50.31 -7.08
C LEU A 287 -48.83 -50.51 -8.34
N GLN A 288 -48.40 -49.98 -9.48
CA GLN A 288 -49.08 -50.20 -10.76
C GLN A 288 -49.09 -51.70 -11.14
N GLU A 289 -47.98 -52.41 -10.96
CA GLU A 289 -47.92 -53.86 -11.17
C GLU A 289 -48.85 -54.63 -10.22
N GLU A 290 -48.94 -54.22 -8.95
CA GLU A 290 -49.86 -54.81 -7.99
C GLU A 290 -51.32 -54.58 -8.36
N ILE A 291 -51.68 -53.38 -8.81
CA ILE A 291 -53.02 -53.07 -9.33
C ILE A 291 -53.36 -54.00 -10.51
N ILE A 292 -52.43 -54.20 -11.45
CA ILE A 292 -52.63 -55.10 -12.59
C ILE A 292 -52.89 -56.54 -12.11
N ARG A 293 -52.07 -57.05 -11.18
CA ARG A 293 -52.26 -58.40 -10.62
C ARG A 293 -53.61 -58.55 -9.93
N ASN A 294 -53.99 -57.60 -9.07
CA ASN A 294 -55.27 -57.62 -8.35
C ASN A 294 -56.47 -57.57 -9.32
N ASN A 295 -56.36 -56.84 -10.42
CA ASN A 295 -57.40 -56.82 -11.47
C ASN A 295 -57.52 -58.18 -12.15
N MET A 296 -56.40 -58.85 -12.50
CA MET A 296 -56.42 -60.19 -13.08
C MET A 296 -57.07 -61.22 -12.15
N ASP A 297 -56.75 -61.15 -10.85
CA ASP A 297 -57.36 -62.03 -9.84
C ASP A 297 -58.86 -61.75 -9.69
N THR A 298 -59.26 -60.48 -9.67
CA THR A 298 -60.66 -60.06 -9.61
C THR A 298 -61.45 -60.55 -10.83
N ASP A 299 -60.91 -60.41 -12.03
CA ASP A 299 -61.52 -60.92 -13.26
C ASP A 299 -61.67 -62.46 -13.23
N GLY A 300 -60.66 -63.16 -12.71
CA GLY A 300 -60.70 -64.61 -12.50
C GLY A 300 -61.79 -65.04 -11.52
N LEU A 301 -61.95 -64.31 -10.41
CA LEU A 301 -63.01 -64.53 -9.43
C LEU A 301 -64.38 -64.24 -10.02
N GLN A 302 -64.55 -63.14 -10.76
CA GLN A 302 -65.80 -62.80 -11.44
C GLN A 302 -66.23 -63.91 -12.42
N LYS A 303 -65.30 -64.45 -13.22
CA LYS A 303 -65.58 -65.60 -14.11
C LYS A 303 -66.09 -66.82 -13.34
N LYS A 304 -65.43 -67.18 -12.23
CA LYS A 304 -65.87 -68.29 -11.36
C LYS A 304 -67.25 -68.06 -10.76
N ILE A 305 -67.54 -66.83 -10.31
CA ILE A 305 -68.87 -66.46 -9.77
C ILE A 305 -69.95 -66.64 -10.83
N LEU A 306 -69.71 -66.18 -12.06
CA LEU A 306 -70.66 -66.34 -13.17
C LEU A 306 -70.91 -67.82 -13.50
N GLU A 307 -69.86 -68.63 -13.54
CA GLU A 307 -69.96 -70.07 -13.79
C GLU A 307 -70.74 -70.79 -12.69
N LEU A 308 -70.42 -70.53 -11.42
CA LEU A 308 -71.15 -71.09 -10.28
C LEU A 308 -72.62 -70.66 -10.28
N SER A 309 -72.91 -69.40 -10.60
CA SER A 309 -74.28 -68.88 -10.70
C SER A 309 -75.08 -69.58 -11.79
N LYS A 310 -74.45 -69.85 -12.95
CA LYS A 310 -75.06 -70.63 -14.04
C LYS A 310 -75.34 -72.07 -13.63
N ASN A 311 -74.38 -72.74 -12.99
CA ASN A 311 -74.54 -74.12 -12.53
C ASN A 311 -75.63 -74.22 -11.45
N ALA A 312 -75.69 -73.26 -10.51
CA ALA A 312 -76.74 -73.20 -9.50
C ALA A 312 -78.14 -73.03 -10.13
N ALA A 313 -78.28 -72.18 -11.15
CA ALA A 313 -79.54 -72.00 -11.86
C ALA A 313 -80.00 -73.27 -12.60
N GLN A 314 -79.07 -74.06 -13.13
CA GLN A 314 -79.38 -75.35 -13.79
C GLN A 314 -79.85 -76.43 -12.82
N LEU A 315 -79.40 -76.39 -11.55
CA LEU A 315 -79.81 -77.33 -10.50
C LEU A 315 -81.16 -76.99 -9.85
N GLN A 316 -81.74 -75.81 -10.14
CA GLN A 316 -83.05 -75.38 -9.63
C GLN A 316 -84.22 -75.68 -10.60
N VAL A 317 -83.99 -76.48 -11.64
CA VAL A 317 -84.98 -76.99 -12.60
C VAL A 317 -85.25 -78.46 -12.32
#